data_AF-A0A8C2K8B1-F1
#
_entry.id   AF-A0A8C2K8B1-F1
#
_cell.length_a   1.000
_cell.length_b   1.000
_cell.length_c   1.000
_cell.angle_alpha   90.00
_cell.angle_beta   90.00
_cell.angle_gamma   90.00
#
_symmetry.space_group_name_H-M   'P 1'
#
loop_
_entity.id
_entity.type
_entity.pdbx_description
1 polymer ?
#
loop_
_entity_poly.entity_id
_entity_poly.type
_entity_poly.pdbx_seq_one_letter_code
_entity_poly.pdbx_strand_id
1 'polypeptide(L)'
;MRSWRWFLSRVMRLFLRWFRLCPRRGRRKRPSRLRDLWNYWRVLLKSLYYNVLTNSDTALDCVFEPIYWLVDNMTRWFGVVFVSLVIVLTSSVVIIVYLCVLPIIFSTYPVHWILWHLCYGHWNLLMLVYHYYKATTTYPGFPPQEKTDIPTVTLCKKCIVPKPARTHHCSICSRCILKMDHHCPWLNNCVGHFNHRYFFSFCLFMTMACIYCSISAKDMFLDAYNAIEVSLHELLLWSEALNASDRVLC
;
A
#
# COMPACT_ATOMS: atom_id res chain seq x y z
N MET A 1 4.38 -43.00 79.78
CA MET A 1 5.77 -43.27 79.33
C MET A 1 5.93 -42.80 77.89
N ARG A 2 6.24 -41.51 77.70
CA ARG A 2 6.40 -40.85 76.39
C ARG A 2 7.78 -41.20 75.84
N SER A 3 7.81 -41.97 74.76
CA SER A 3 8.98 -42.74 74.36
C SER A 3 10.12 -41.87 73.80
N TRP A 4 11.31 -42.18 74.29
CA TRP A 4 12.66 -41.68 73.95
C TRP A 4 12.96 -41.49 72.45
N ARG A 5 12.17 -42.15 71.58
CA ARG A 5 12.27 -42.14 70.12
C ARG A 5 12.02 -40.77 69.49
N TRP A 6 11.17 -39.93 70.09
CA TRP A 6 10.86 -38.60 69.55
C TRP A 6 11.99 -37.58 69.74
N PHE A 7 12.73 -37.69 70.87
CA PHE A 7 13.88 -36.84 71.18
C PHE A 7 15.07 -37.17 70.28
N LEU A 8 15.38 -38.47 70.11
CA LEU A 8 16.43 -38.94 69.19
C LEU A 8 16.20 -38.50 67.74
N SER A 9 14.96 -38.57 67.24
CA SER A 9 14.63 -38.15 65.87
C SER A 9 14.75 -36.63 65.65
N ARG A 10 14.56 -35.81 66.69
CA ARG A 10 14.72 -34.34 66.61
C ARG A 10 16.20 -33.94 66.67
N VAL A 11 16.99 -34.60 67.52
CA VAL A 11 18.45 -34.41 67.57
C VAL A 11 19.12 -34.87 66.26
N MET A 12 18.69 -36.00 65.69
CA MET A 12 19.22 -36.51 64.43
C MET A 12 18.86 -35.60 63.23
N ARG A 13 17.67 -35.00 63.21
CA ARG A 13 17.29 -33.99 62.20
C ARG A 13 18.07 -32.68 62.33
N LEU A 14 18.40 -32.26 63.55
CA LEU A 14 19.23 -31.07 63.80
C LEU A 14 20.70 -31.32 63.42
N PHE A 15 21.25 -32.49 63.73
CA PHE A 15 22.59 -32.91 63.28
C PHE A 15 22.68 -33.01 61.75
N LEU A 16 21.65 -33.57 61.07
CA LEU A 16 21.61 -33.61 59.61
C LEU A 16 21.44 -32.23 58.98
N ARG A 17 20.75 -31.28 59.64
CA ARG A 17 20.70 -29.87 59.21
C ARG A 17 22.06 -29.18 59.39
N TRP A 18 22.78 -29.47 60.47
CA TRP A 18 24.13 -28.95 60.72
C TRP A 18 25.15 -29.48 59.70
N PHE A 19 25.11 -30.77 59.37
CA PHE A 19 25.97 -31.37 58.35
C PHE A 19 25.66 -30.89 56.91
N ARG A 20 24.42 -30.46 56.62
CA ARG A 20 24.06 -29.82 55.34
C ARG A 20 24.47 -28.34 55.24
N LEU A 21 24.77 -27.68 56.37
CA LEU A 21 25.23 -26.29 56.44
C LEU A 21 26.76 -26.17 56.38
N CYS A 22 27.50 -27.28 56.37
CA CYS A 22 28.91 -27.28 55.97
C CYS A 22 28.99 -26.93 54.48
N PRO A 23 29.60 -25.78 54.10
CA PRO A 23 29.88 -25.51 52.71
C PRO A 23 30.88 -26.58 52.26
N ARG A 24 30.45 -27.55 51.45
CA ARG A 24 31.39 -28.31 50.63
C ARG A 24 32.19 -27.27 49.85
N ARG A 25 33.43 -27.05 50.27
CA ARG A 25 34.42 -26.19 49.63
C ARG A 25 34.85 -26.86 48.32
N GLY A 26 33.91 -27.04 47.41
CA GLY A 26 34.19 -27.24 46.01
C GLY A 26 34.79 -25.94 45.51
N ARG A 27 36.01 -26.00 44.94
CA ARG A 27 36.62 -24.90 44.19
C ARG A 27 35.61 -24.37 43.16
N ARG A 28 34.83 -23.36 43.54
CA ARG A 28 34.04 -22.57 42.59
C ARG A 28 35.04 -21.67 41.89
N LYS A 29 35.64 -22.17 40.80
CA LYS A 29 36.39 -21.32 39.87
C LYS A 29 35.44 -20.17 39.53
N ARG A 30 35.81 -18.94 39.88
CA ARG A 30 35.10 -17.72 39.49
C ARG A 30 34.95 -17.82 37.97
N PRO A 31 33.74 -18.01 37.41
CA PRO A 31 33.63 -18.00 35.98
C PRO A 31 34.09 -16.61 35.55
N SER A 32 35.09 -16.56 34.66
CA SER A 32 35.53 -15.30 34.08
C SER A 32 34.29 -14.63 33.48
N ARG A 33 34.00 -13.36 33.77
CA ARG A 33 32.84 -12.63 33.20
C ARG A 33 32.71 -12.85 31.68
N LEU A 34 33.84 -12.96 30.98
CA LEU A 34 33.93 -13.30 29.55
C LEU A 34 33.34 -14.68 29.19
N ARG A 35 33.47 -15.68 30.05
CA ARG A 35 32.94 -17.04 29.87
C ARG A 35 31.44 -17.08 30.13
N ASP A 36 30.95 -16.31 31.09
CA ASP A 36 29.50 -16.15 31.31
C ASP A 36 28.86 -15.34 30.18
N LEU A 37 29.50 -14.26 29.73
CA LEU A 37 29.13 -13.52 28.52
C LEU A 37 29.12 -14.44 27.30
N TRP A 38 30.17 -15.24 27.09
CA TRP A 38 30.24 -16.20 25.98
C TRP A 38 29.15 -17.27 26.05
N ASN A 39 28.88 -17.81 27.25
CA ASN A 39 27.80 -18.77 27.44
C ASN A 39 26.44 -18.14 27.17
N TYR A 40 26.21 -16.90 27.63
CA TYR A 40 24.99 -16.14 27.36
C TYR A 40 24.84 -15.84 25.87
N TRP A 41 25.90 -15.37 25.21
CA TRP A 41 25.95 -15.13 23.76
C TRP A 41 25.71 -16.42 22.97
N ARG A 42 26.28 -17.55 23.41
CA ARG A 42 26.07 -18.86 22.81
C ARG A 42 24.64 -19.34 22.98
N VAL A 43 24.00 -19.09 24.12
CA VAL A 43 22.58 -19.38 24.34
C VAL A 43 21.72 -18.47 23.48
N LEU A 44 22.03 -17.18 23.37
CA LEU A 44 21.36 -16.23 22.47
C LEU A 44 21.46 -16.68 21.01
N LEU A 45 22.66 -17.01 20.52
CA LEU A 45 22.88 -17.53 19.18
C LEU A 45 22.14 -18.84 18.95
N LYS A 46 22.16 -19.77 19.92
CA LYS A 46 21.37 -20.99 19.84
C LYS A 46 19.87 -20.71 19.88
N SER A 47 19.39 -19.72 20.63
CA SER A 47 17.98 -19.31 20.62
C SER A 47 17.58 -18.58 19.35
N LEU A 48 18.51 -17.89 18.68
CA LEU A 48 18.29 -17.25 17.39
C LEU A 48 18.28 -18.27 16.25
N TYR A 49 19.11 -19.30 16.32
CA TYR A 49 19.30 -20.27 15.24
C TYR A 49 18.50 -21.59 15.42
N TYR A 50 18.17 -21.95 16.67
CA TYR A 50 17.38 -23.13 17.04
C TYR A 50 16.08 -22.73 17.75
N ASN A 51 15.35 -21.78 17.17
CA ASN A 51 13.97 -21.55 17.54
C ASN A 51 13.11 -21.90 16.33
N VAL A 52 12.11 -22.77 16.54
CA VAL A 52 11.09 -23.10 15.54
C VAL A 52 10.38 -21.85 15.02
N LEU A 53 10.43 -20.74 15.77
CA LEU A 53 9.87 -19.44 15.42
C LEU A 53 10.84 -18.48 14.71
N THR A 54 12.14 -18.81 14.60
CA THR A 54 13.16 -17.96 13.97
C THR A 54 13.74 -18.68 12.76
N ASN A 55 12.99 -18.64 11.66
CA ASN A 55 13.42 -19.13 10.35
C ASN A 55 14.24 -18.06 9.61
N SER A 56 14.90 -18.44 8.51
CA SER A 56 15.63 -17.52 7.63
C SER A 56 14.75 -16.35 7.17
N ASP A 57 13.46 -16.58 6.94
CA ASP A 57 12.51 -15.55 6.51
C ASP A 57 12.36 -14.44 7.57
N THR A 58 12.27 -14.82 8.85
CA THR A 58 12.18 -13.84 9.95
C THR A 58 13.48 -13.03 10.07
N ALA A 59 14.63 -13.65 9.84
CA ALA A 59 15.91 -12.93 9.84
C ALA A 59 16.01 -11.94 8.68
N LEU A 60 15.57 -12.32 7.48
CA LEU A 60 15.51 -11.42 6.32
C LEU A 60 14.52 -10.28 6.56
N ASP A 61 13.33 -10.57 7.10
CA ASP A 61 12.33 -9.55 7.45
C ASP A 61 12.92 -8.47 8.38
N CYS A 62 13.70 -8.87 9.39
CA CYS A 62 14.38 -7.94 10.29
C CYS A 62 15.46 -7.09 9.57
N VAL A 63 16.23 -7.69 8.65
CA VAL A 63 17.27 -6.98 7.90
C VAL A 63 16.65 -5.96 6.94
N PHE A 64 15.54 -6.31 6.30
CA PHE A 64 14.84 -5.43 5.35
C PHE A 64 13.87 -4.45 6.00
N GLU A 65 13.64 -4.53 7.32
CA GLU A 65 12.72 -3.65 8.04
C GLU A 65 12.96 -2.14 7.79
N PRO A 66 14.21 -1.61 7.79
CA PRO A 66 14.46 -0.21 7.45
C PRO A 66 14.08 0.16 6.02
N ILE A 67 14.28 -0.77 5.08
CA ILE A 67 13.92 -0.59 3.66
C ILE A 67 12.41 -0.59 3.51
N TYR A 68 11.71 -1.52 4.16
CA TYR A 68 10.25 -1.55 4.16
C TYR A 68 9.66 -0.28 4.77
N TRP A 69 10.23 0.21 5.88
CA TRP A 69 9.83 1.48 6.47
C TRP A 69 10.01 2.66 5.50
N LEU A 70 11.16 2.73 4.80
CA LEU A 70 11.42 3.77 3.81
C LEU A 70 10.38 3.72 2.68
N VAL A 71 10.16 2.54 2.08
CA VAL A 71 9.21 2.34 0.99
C VAL A 71 7.79 2.67 1.42
N ASP A 72 7.36 2.20 2.61
CA ASP A 72 6.05 2.49 3.17
C ASP A 72 5.86 3.99 3.37
N ASN A 73 6.87 4.68 3.92
CA ASN A 73 6.84 6.12 4.15
C ASN A 73 6.78 6.92 2.83
N MET A 74 7.60 6.55 1.85
CA MET A 74 7.56 7.15 0.52
C MET A 74 6.18 6.94 -0.13
N THR A 75 5.63 5.73 -0.04
CA THR A 75 4.32 5.39 -0.64
C THR A 75 3.19 6.22 -0.02
N ARG A 76 3.21 6.47 1.29
CA ARG A 76 2.23 7.37 1.94
C ARG A 76 2.30 8.80 1.41
N TRP A 77 3.51 9.32 1.24
CA TRP A 77 3.70 10.67 0.73
C TRP A 77 3.25 10.80 -0.73
N PHE A 78 3.64 9.84 -1.57
CA PHE A 78 3.15 9.75 -2.95
C PHE A 78 1.64 9.60 -3.04
N GLY A 79 1.00 8.90 -2.08
CA GLY A 79 -0.45 8.78 -2.03
C GLY A 79 -1.17 10.13 -2.00
N VAL A 80 -0.70 11.06 -1.16
CA VAL A 80 -1.26 12.43 -1.09
C VAL A 80 -1.05 13.16 -2.41
N VAL A 81 0.16 13.10 -2.97
CA VAL A 81 0.50 13.74 -4.25
C VAL A 81 -0.38 13.22 -5.38
N PHE A 82 -0.58 11.91 -5.47
CA PHE A 82 -1.41 11.31 -6.52
C PHE A 82 -2.89 11.66 -6.39
N VAL A 83 -3.44 11.69 -5.18
CA VAL A 83 -4.82 12.14 -4.98
C VAL A 83 -4.98 13.61 -5.36
N SER A 84 -4.04 14.47 -4.94
CA SER A 84 -4.03 15.89 -5.36
C SER A 84 -3.94 16.03 -6.87
N LEU A 85 -3.08 15.24 -7.53
CA LEU A 85 -2.94 15.23 -8.98
C LEU A 85 -4.25 14.85 -9.68
N VAL A 86 -4.94 13.80 -9.23
CA VAL A 86 -6.21 13.36 -9.83
C VAL A 86 -7.28 14.44 -9.68
N ILE A 87 -7.37 15.09 -8.52
CA ILE A 87 -8.31 16.20 -8.29
C ILE A 87 -8.01 17.34 -9.25
N VAL A 88 -6.76 17.80 -9.33
CA VAL A 88 -6.35 18.89 -10.23
C VAL A 88 -6.63 18.55 -11.68
N LEU A 89 -6.28 17.33 -12.12
CA LEU A 89 -6.51 16.88 -13.49
C LEU A 89 -8.00 16.84 -13.83
N THR A 90 -8.84 16.32 -12.92
CA THR A 90 -10.28 16.25 -13.14
C THR A 90 -10.89 17.64 -13.17
N SER A 91 -10.47 18.54 -12.27
CA SER A 91 -10.89 19.94 -12.28
C SER A 91 -10.46 20.66 -13.56
N SER A 92 -9.23 20.47 -14.05
CA SER A 92 -8.78 21.08 -15.30
C SER A 92 -9.57 20.58 -16.51
N VAL A 93 -9.86 19.27 -16.57
CA VAL A 93 -10.68 18.70 -17.65
C VAL A 93 -12.07 19.30 -17.65
N VAL A 94 -12.72 19.39 -16.47
CA VAL A 94 -14.03 20.05 -16.33
C VAL A 94 -13.95 21.48 -16.83
N ILE A 95 -12.99 22.28 -16.35
CA ILE A 95 -12.85 23.68 -16.76
C ILE A 95 -12.68 23.81 -18.28
N ILE A 96 -11.79 23.03 -18.90
CA ILE A 96 -11.53 23.07 -20.35
C ILE A 96 -12.79 22.67 -21.11
N VAL A 97 -13.49 21.61 -20.69
CA VAL A 97 -14.70 21.13 -21.36
C VAL A 97 -15.80 22.18 -21.34
N TYR A 98 -16.07 22.82 -20.20
CA TYR A 98 -17.15 23.79 -20.10
C TYR A 98 -16.83 25.17 -20.66
N LEU A 99 -15.59 25.65 -20.51
CA LEU A 99 -15.22 27.00 -20.95
C LEU A 99 -14.76 27.05 -22.41
N CYS A 100 -14.08 26.01 -22.90
CA CYS A 100 -13.50 26.02 -24.24
C CYS A 100 -14.27 25.12 -25.20
N VAL A 101 -14.49 23.86 -24.82
CA VAL A 101 -15.01 22.85 -25.76
C VAL A 101 -16.51 23.00 -25.99
N LEU A 102 -17.29 23.21 -24.93
CA LEU A 102 -18.75 23.28 -25.02
C LEU A 102 -19.25 24.45 -25.91
N PRO A 103 -18.68 25.67 -25.86
CA PRO A 103 -19.04 26.73 -26.81
C PRO A 103 -18.78 26.36 -28.27
N ILE A 104 -17.65 25.69 -28.56
CA ILE A 104 -17.30 25.22 -29.90
C ILE A 104 -18.30 24.15 -30.36
N ILE A 105 -18.67 23.22 -29.47
CA ILE A 105 -19.65 22.18 -29.77
C ILE A 105 -21.00 22.81 -30.13
N PHE A 106 -21.45 23.83 -29.39
CA PHE A 106 -22.71 24.52 -29.67
C PHE A 106 -22.72 25.26 -31.00
N SER A 107 -21.58 25.79 -31.46
CA SER A 107 -21.50 26.52 -32.73
C SER A 107 -21.33 25.62 -33.96
N THR A 108 -20.70 24.45 -33.79
CA THR A 108 -20.19 23.66 -34.93
C THR A 108 -20.95 22.36 -35.13
N TYR A 109 -21.43 21.72 -34.07
CA TYR A 109 -21.97 20.36 -34.13
C TYR A 109 -23.51 20.34 -34.16
N PRO A 110 -24.12 19.31 -34.77
CA PRO A 110 -25.57 19.17 -34.79
C PRO A 110 -26.14 18.83 -33.41
N VAL A 111 -27.44 19.09 -33.22
CA VAL A 111 -28.14 18.97 -31.93
C VAL A 111 -27.97 17.61 -31.24
N HIS A 112 -27.91 16.51 -31.98
CA HIS A 112 -27.75 15.18 -31.39
C HIS A 112 -26.38 15.00 -30.70
N TRP A 113 -25.31 15.58 -31.24
CA TRP A 113 -23.98 15.56 -30.62
C TRP A 113 -23.96 16.43 -29.36
N ILE A 114 -24.59 17.60 -29.41
CA ILE A 114 -24.77 18.46 -28.24
C ILE A 114 -25.50 17.68 -27.11
N LEU A 115 -26.61 17.00 -27.43
CA LEU A 115 -27.34 16.19 -26.46
C LEU A 115 -26.51 15.03 -25.91
N TRP A 116 -25.68 14.39 -26.74
CA TRP A 116 -24.75 13.35 -26.30
C TRP A 116 -23.75 13.87 -25.24
N HIS A 117 -23.12 15.02 -25.47
CA HIS A 117 -22.18 15.62 -24.51
C HIS A 117 -22.86 16.09 -23.22
N LEU A 118 -24.04 16.69 -23.33
CA LEU A 118 -24.81 17.16 -22.17
C LEU A 118 -25.37 16.01 -21.33
N CYS A 119 -25.89 14.95 -21.95
CA CYS A 119 -26.50 13.85 -21.22
C CYS A 119 -25.45 12.80 -20.82
N TYR A 120 -24.84 12.13 -21.80
CA TYR A 120 -23.94 11.01 -21.54
C TYR A 120 -22.60 11.49 -20.96
N GLY A 121 -22.03 12.56 -21.52
CA GLY A 121 -20.77 13.13 -21.04
C GLY A 121 -20.84 13.56 -19.57
N HIS A 122 -21.90 14.29 -19.19
CA HIS A 122 -22.10 14.70 -17.80
C HIS A 122 -22.42 13.51 -16.88
N TRP A 123 -23.25 12.57 -17.32
CA TRP A 123 -23.54 11.36 -16.55
C TRP A 123 -22.26 10.58 -16.22
N ASN A 124 -21.39 10.39 -17.22
CA ASN A 124 -20.13 9.69 -17.05
C ASN A 124 -19.20 10.45 -16.09
N LEU A 125 -19.07 11.77 -16.24
CA LEU A 125 -18.31 12.61 -15.33
C LEU A 125 -18.81 12.50 -13.87
N LEU A 126 -20.12 12.57 -13.66
CA LEU A 126 -20.72 12.43 -12.32
C LEU A 126 -20.46 11.06 -11.73
N MET A 127 -20.64 9.98 -12.51
CA MET A 127 -20.33 8.63 -12.07
C MET A 127 -18.85 8.47 -11.73
N LEU A 128 -17.96 9.04 -12.54
CA LEU A 128 -16.54 8.98 -12.33
C LEU A 128 -16.14 9.64 -11.00
N VAL A 129 -16.57 10.89 -10.80
CA VAL A 129 -16.28 11.66 -9.58
C VAL A 129 -16.87 10.97 -8.35
N TYR A 130 -18.10 10.48 -8.43
CA TYR A 130 -18.76 9.78 -7.33
C TYR A 130 -18.01 8.51 -6.93
N HIS A 131 -17.65 7.64 -7.89
CA HIS A 131 -16.95 6.39 -7.58
C HIS A 131 -15.52 6.64 -7.09
N TYR A 132 -14.82 7.64 -7.62
CA TYR A 132 -13.51 8.05 -7.10
C TYR A 132 -13.62 8.56 -5.65
N TYR A 133 -14.58 9.44 -5.38
CA TYR A 133 -14.85 9.94 -4.02
C TYR A 133 -15.18 8.79 -3.06
N LYS A 134 -16.04 7.85 -3.47
CA LYS A 134 -16.38 6.69 -2.64
C LYS A 134 -15.19 5.75 -2.45
N ALA A 135 -14.35 5.54 -3.45
CA ALA A 135 -13.18 4.68 -3.35
C ALA A 135 -12.12 5.25 -2.38
N THR A 136 -11.91 6.57 -2.40
CA THR A 136 -10.97 7.26 -1.51
C THR A 136 -11.47 7.36 -0.06
N THR A 137 -12.75 7.71 0.14
CA THR A 137 -13.29 8.00 1.49
C THR A 137 -13.88 6.78 2.20
N THR A 138 -14.30 5.73 1.48
CA THR A 138 -14.89 4.56 2.12
C THR A 138 -13.81 3.72 2.77
N TYR A 139 -13.97 3.41 4.05
CA TYR A 139 -13.08 2.50 4.75
C TYR A 139 -13.08 1.11 4.08
N PRO A 140 -11.91 0.48 3.93
CA PRO A 140 -11.79 -0.81 3.23
C PRO A 140 -12.38 -2.00 4.01
N GLY A 141 -12.60 -1.83 5.32
CA GLY A 141 -13.08 -2.86 6.23
C GLY A 141 -11.97 -3.44 7.09
N PHE A 142 -12.21 -3.51 8.40
CA PHE A 142 -11.25 -3.96 9.41
C PHE A 142 -11.82 -5.18 10.15
N PRO A 143 -10.98 -6.13 10.58
CA PRO A 143 -11.46 -7.28 11.34
C PRO A 143 -12.03 -6.83 12.70
N PRO A 144 -13.09 -7.49 13.20
CA PRO A 144 -13.62 -7.22 14.53
C PRO A 144 -12.57 -7.53 15.60
N GLN A 145 -12.57 -6.76 16.69
CA GLN A 145 -11.62 -6.93 17.81
C GLN A 145 -12.08 -7.96 18.84
N GLU A 146 -13.35 -8.36 18.80
CA GLU A 146 -13.92 -9.34 19.73
C GLU A 146 -13.68 -10.77 19.27
N LYS A 147 -13.64 -11.70 20.23
CA LYS A 147 -13.58 -13.14 19.95
C LYS A 147 -14.92 -13.58 19.35
N THR A 148 -14.98 -13.57 18.03
CA THR A 148 -16.10 -14.13 17.27
C THR A 148 -15.81 -15.57 16.90
N ASP A 149 -16.83 -16.43 16.83
CA ASP A 149 -16.76 -17.82 16.33
C ASP A 149 -16.41 -17.94 14.82
N ILE A 150 -15.95 -16.84 14.21
CA ILE A 150 -15.53 -16.81 12.82
C ILE A 150 -14.30 -17.72 12.68
N PRO A 151 -14.27 -18.65 11.71
CA PRO A 151 -13.12 -19.49 11.48
C PRO A 151 -11.90 -18.62 11.09
N THR A 152 -10.97 -18.46 12.02
CA THR A 152 -9.72 -17.72 11.82
C THR A 152 -8.67 -18.67 11.27
N VAL A 153 -8.06 -18.29 10.15
CA VAL A 153 -7.08 -19.16 9.48
C VAL A 153 -5.71 -19.02 10.12
N THR A 154 -5.32 -17.80 10.51
CA THR A 154 -4.00 -17.49 11.11
C THR A 154 -4.07 -16.26 12.00
N LEU A 155 -3.04 -16.00 12.81
CA LEU A 155 -2.87 -14.76 13.57
C LEU A 155 -2.02 -13.75 12.78
N CYS A 156 -2.34 -12.46 12.87
CA CYS A 156 -1.46 -11.42 12.37
C CYS A 156 -0.28 -11.18 13.32
N LYS A 157 0.96 -11.43 12.86
CA LYS A 157 2.18 -11.19 13.66
C LYS A 157 2.37 -9.72 14.07
N LYS A 158 1.90 -8.76 13.26
CA LYS A 158 2.06 -7.31 13.51
C LYS A 158 0.95 -6.73 14.39
N CYS A 159 -0.30 -7.08 14.11
CA CYS A 159 -1.46 -6.55 14.85
C CYS A 159 -1.86 -7.40 16.07
N ILE A 160 -1.37 -8.64 16.17
CA ILE A 160 -1.74 -9.62 17.21
C ILE A 160 -3.26 -9.83 17.27
N VAL A 161 -3.91 -9.79 16.11
CA VAL A 161 -5.34 -10.08 15.93
C VAL A 161 -5.54 -11.34 15.12
N PRO A 162 -6.55 -12.17 15.41
CA PRO A 162 -6.94 -13.28 14.55
C PRO A 162 -7.30 -12.73 13.17
N LYS A 163 -6.81 -13.36 12.10
CA LYS A 163 -7.14 -13.00 10.71
C LYS A 163 -8.33 -13.83 10.27
N PRO A 164 -9.50 -13.19 10.03
CA PRO A 164 -10.57 -13.83 9.28
C PRO A 164 -10.07 -14.24 7.89
N ALA A 165 -10.78 -15.17 7.24
CA ALA A 165 -10.44 -15.60 5.89
C ALA A 165 -10.25 -14.40 4.94
N ARG A 166 -9.22 -14.48 4.08
CA ARG A 166 -8.86 -13.45 3.08
C ARG A 166 -8.46 -12.08 3.66
N THR A 167 -8.11 -12.01 4.95
CA THR A 167 -7.61 -10.78 5.59
C THR A 167 -6.10 -10.70 5.51
N HIS A 168 -5.57 -9.58 5.02
CA HIS A 168 -4.12 -9.34 4.95
C HIS A 168 -3.74 -8.08 5.74
N HIS A 169 -2.50 -8.02 6.20
CA HIS A 169 -1.97 -6.84 6.88
C HIS A 169 -1.35 -5.92 5.84
N CYS A 170 -1.81 -4.67 5.78
CA CYS A 170 -1.16 -3.64 5.00
C CYS A 170 -0.15 -2.90 5.90
N SER A 171 1.14 -2.94 5.57
CA SER A 171 2.19 -2.23 6.30
C SER A 171 2.00 -0.70 6.20
N ILE A 172 1.61 -0.24 5.01
CA ILE A 172 1.34 1.18 4.69
C ILE A 172 0.17 1.73 5.51
N CYS A 173 -0.94 1.02 5.67
CA CYS A 173 -2.03 1.43 6.56
C CYS A 173 -1.79 1.01 8.03
N SER A 174 -0.77 0.21 8.28
CA SER A 174 -0.40 -0.40 9.57
C SER A 174 -1.58 -1.09 10.26
N ARG A 175 -2.39 -1.82 9.49
CA ARG A 175 -3.58 -2.53 9.98
C ARG A 175 -3.99 -3.68 9.09
N CYS A 176 -4.77 -4.61 9.64
CA CYS A 176 -5.40 -5.68 8.88
C CYS A 176 -6.63 -5.17 8.13
N ILE A 177 -6.73 -5.56 6.86
CA ILE A 177 -7.79 -5.17 5.93
C ILE A 177 -8.58 -6.43 5.52
N LEU A 178 -9.90 -6.38 5.68
CA LEU A 178 -10.79 -7.46 5.28
C LEU A 178 -10.82 -7.60 3.75
N LYS A 179 -10.73 -8.83 3.24
CA LYS A 179 -10.71 -9.13 1.80
C LYS A 179 -9.77 -8.16 1.06
N MET A 180 -8.58 -7.95 1.62
CA MET A 180 -7.61 -7.01 1.07
C MET A 180 -7.24 -7.43 -0.34
N ASP A 181 -7.33 -6.49 -1.28
CA ASP A 181 -6.83 -6.66 -2.63
C ASP A 181 -5.42 -6.04 -2.71
N HIS A 182 -5.32 -4.72 -2.58
CA HIS A 182 -4.04 -4.00 -2.54
C HIS A 182 -4.14 -2.67 -1.80
N HIS A 183 -2.99 -2.04 -1.54
CA HIS A 183 -2.93 -0.62 -1.17
C HIS A 183 -2.76 0.21 -2.44
N CYS A 184 -3.64 1.17 -2.67
CA CYS A 184 -3.62 1.98 -3.89
C CYS A 184 -3.18 3.41 -3.58
N PRO A 185 -1.97 3.84 -4.02
CA PRO A 185 -1.51 5.21 -3.84
C PRO A 185 -2.44 6.24 -4.49
N TRP A 186 -3.05 5.90 -5.64
CA TRP A 186 -4.00 6.77 -6.35
C TRP A 186 -5.29 7.09 -5.59
N LEU A 187 -5.62 6.25 -4.60
CA LEU A 187 -6.75 6.47 -3.70
C LEU A 187 -6.31 6.99 -2.33
N ASN A 188 -5.00 6.97 -2.05
CA ASN A 188 -4.43 7.08 -0.70
C ASN A 188 -5.17 6.19 0.32
N ASN A 189 -5.60 5.00 -0.11
CA ASN A 189 -6.44 4.09 0.67
C ASN A 189 -6.21 2.64 0.22
N CYS A 190 -6.47 1.70 1.11
CA CYS A 190 -6.53 0.28 0.74
C CYS A 190 -7.81 -0.02 -0.02
N VAL A 191 -7.73 -0.95 -0.96
CA VAL A 191 -8.89 -1.59 -1.58
C VAL A 191 -9.17 -2.89 -0.83
N GLY A 192 -10.33 -2.98 -0.22
CA GLY A 192 -10.77 -4.10 0.60
C GLY A 192 -12.27 -4.35 0.48
N HIS A 193 -12.81 -5.15 1.40
CA HIS A 193 -14.17 -5.66 1.34
C HIS A 193 -15.25 -4.60 1.06
N PHE A 194 -15.24 -3.46 1.75
CA PHE A 194 -16.34 -2.48 1.65
C PHE A 194 -16.19 -1.47 0.51
N ASN A 195 -14.97 -1.24 -0.01
CA ASN A 195 -14.74 -0.26 -1.06
C ASN A 195 -14.32 -0.88 -2.41
N HIS A 196 -14.11 -2.19 -2.49
CA HIS A 196 -13.76 -2.89 -3.74
C HIS A 196 -14.73 -2.60 -4.89
N ARG A 197 -16.05 -2.55 -4.60
CA ARG A 197 -17.06 -2.21 -5.62
C ARG A 197 -16.86 -0.80 -6.21
N TYR A 198 -16.50 0.17 -5.37
CA TYR A 198 -16.31 1.54 -5.79
C TYR A 198 -15.04 1.69 -6.62
N PHE A 199 -13.96 1.01 -6.22
CA PHE A 199 -12.72 0.96 -7.01
C PHE A 199 -12.96 0.36 -8.40
N PHE A 200 -13.64 -0.78 -8.48
CA PHE A 200 -13.94 -1.42 -9.76
C PHE A 200 -14.81 -0.52 -10.66
N SER A 201 -15.88 0.06 -10.11
CA SER A 201 -16.74 0.99 -10.86
C SER A 201 -15.97 2.25 -11.28
N PHE A 202 -15.08 2.77 -10.44
CA PHE A 202 -14.20 3.88 -10.82
C PHE A 202 -13.35 3.54 -12.06
N CYS A 203 -12.68 2.37 -12.09
CA CYS A 203 -11.91 1.93 -13.24
C CYS A 203 -12.77 1.76 -14.50
N LEU A 204 -13.99 1.23 -14.35
CA LEU A 204 -14.94 1.09 -15.46
C LEU A 204 -15.34 2.45 -16.04
N PHE A 205 -15.78 3.40 -15.20
CA PHE A 205 -16.19 4.72 -15.65
C PHE A 205 -15.01 5.56 -16.18
N MET A 206 -13.81 5.42 -15.60
CA MET A 206 -12.58 5.98 -16.18
C MET A 206 -12.36 5.47 -17.61
N THR A 207 -12.50 4.16 -17.83
CA THR A 207 -12.30 3.56 -19.15
C THR A 207 -13.35 4.07 -20.14
N MET A 208 -14.61 4.13 -19.73
CA MET A 208 -15.70 4.70 -20.54
C MET A 208 -15.47 6.19 -20.84
N ALA A 209 -14.98 6.97 -19.87
CA ALA A 209 -14.63 8.38 -20.05
C ALA A 209 -13.50 8.55 -21.07
N CYS A 210 -12.45 7.72 -21.01
CA CYS A 210 -11.37 7.73 -22.01
C CYS A 210 -11.91 7.44 -23.42
N ILE A 211 -12.76 6.40 -23.57
CA ILE A 211 -13.37 6.07 -24.86
C ILE A 211 -14.24 7.23 -25.37
N TYR A 212 -15.07 7.81 -24.49
CA TYR A 212 -15.90 8.96 -24.79
C TYR A 212 -15.06 10.15 -25.28
N CYS A 213 -13.96 10.48 -24.58
CA CYS A 213 -13.06 11.57 -24.97
C CYS A 213 -12.42 11.29 -26.34
N SER A 214 -11.93 10.07 -26.59
CA SER A 214 -11.32 9.70 -27.87
C SER A 214 -12.29 9.82 -29.04
N ILE A 215 -13.55 9.39 -28.88
CA ILE A 215 -14.57 9.51 -29.92
C ILE A 215 -14.94 10.99 -30.13
N SER A 216 -15.16 11.72 -29.04
CA SER A 216 -15.59 13.13 -29.07
C SER A 216 -14.53 14.05 -29.67
N ALA A 217 -13.25 13.78 -29.42
CA ALA A 217 -12.15 14.60 -29.89
C ALA A 217 -11.64 14.19 -31.29
N LYS A 218 -12.15 13.10 -31.88
CA LYS A 218 -11.62 12.53 -33.11
C LYS A 218 -11.61 13.55 -34.26
N ASP A 219 -12.74 14.18 -34.53
CA ASP A 219 -12.86 15.07 -35.71
C ASP A 219 -12.00 16.33 -35.53
N MET A 220 -12.06 16.97 -34.34
CA MET A 220 -11.18 18.08 -34.00
C MET A 220 -9.69 17.71 -34.09
N PHE A 221 -9.32 16.50 -33.69
CA PHE A 221 -7.95 16.02 -33.78
C PHE A 221 -7.53 15.84 -35.25
N LEU A 222 -8.37 15.23 -36.08
CA LEU A 222 -8.09 15.05 -37.51
C LEU A 222 -7.98 16.40 -38.23
N ASP A 223 -8.86 17.34 -37.94
CA ASP A 223 -8.82 18.69 -38.51
C ASP A 223 -7.53 19.43 -38.12
N ALA A 224 -7.15 19.37 -36.84
CA ALA A 224 -5.90 19.95 -36.36
C ALA A 224 -4.66 19.27 -36.97
N TYR A 225 -4.67 17.94 -37.09
CA TYR A 225 -3.58 17.18 -37.69
C TYR A 225 -3.40 17.56 -39.17
N ASN A 226 -4.48 17.60 -39.94
CA ASN A 226 -4.45 17.99 -41.35
C ASN A 226 -3.96 19.43 -41.53
N ALA A 227 -4.37 20.36 -40.67
CA ALA A 227 -3.91 21.75 -40.72
C ALA A 227 -2.40 21.88 -40.47
N ILE A 228 -1.87 21.08 -39.53
CA ILE A 228 -0.43 21.02 -39.25
C ILE A 228 0.33 20.43 -40.44
N GLU A 229 -0.19 19.37 -41.06
CA GLU A 229 0.45 18.71 -42.21
C GLU A 229 0.56 19.66 -43.41
N VAL A 230 -0.52 20.40 -43.72
CA VAL A 230 -0.50 21.42 -44.78
C VAL A 230 0.52 22.51 -44.47
N SER A 231 0.54 23.03 -43.24
CA SER A 231 1.49 24.07 -42.81
C SER A 231 2.95 23.61 -42.92
N LEU A 232 3.21 22.35 -42.56
CA LEU A 232 4.54 21.75 -42.65
C LEU A 232 4.98 21.61 -44.11
N HIS A 233 4.08 21.15 -44.99
CA HIS A 233 4.36 21.01 -46.41
C HIS A 233 4.66 22.36 -47.07
N GLU A 234 3.92 23.41 -46.73
CA GLU A 234 4.23 24.77 -47.18
C GLU A 234 5.63 25.20 -46.72
N LEU A 235 5.95 25.07 -45.43
CA LEU A 235 7.27 25.43 -44.89
C LEU A 235 8.44 24.71 -45.58
N LEU A 236 8.26 23.43 -45.90
CA LEU A 236 9.26 22.65 -46.64
C LEU A 236 9.46 23.19 -48.06
N LEU A 237 8.38 23.51 -48.78
CA LEU A 237 8.46 24.11 -50.11
C LEU A 237 9.16 25.48 -50.08
N TRP A 238 8.86 26.33 -49.08
CA TRP A 238 9.56 27.60 -48.89
C TRP A 238 11.05 27.41 -48.62
N SER A 239 11.42 26.43 -47.80
CA SER A 239 12.82 26.11 -47.52
C SER A 239 13.57 25.61 -48.76
N GLU A 240 12.93 24.79 -49.60
CA GLU A 240 13.52 24.31 -50.85
C GLU A 240 13.68 25.44 -51.88
N ALA A 241 12.67 26.31 -52.00
CA ALA A 241 12.70 27.46 -52.90
C ALA A 241 13.83 28.45 -52.52
N LEU A 242 14.03 28.73 -51.23
CA LEU A 242 15.14 29.55 -50.76
C LEU A 242 16.50 28.91 -51.08
N ASN A 243 16.67 27.61 -50.78
CA ASN A 243 17.91 26.88 -51.13
C ASN A 243 18.17 26.76 -52.64
N ALA A 244 17.13 26.81 -53.47
CA ALA A 244 17.27 26.85 -54.92
C ALA A 244 17.71 28.25 -55.39
N SER A 245 17.12 29.32 -54.83
CA SER A 245 17.49 30.70 -55.11
C SER A 245 18.96 30.98 -54.78
N ASP A 246 19.42 30.54 -53.60
CA ASP A 246 20.82 30.75 -53.18
C ASP A 246 21.83 30.00 -54.06
N ARG A 247 21.42 28.88 -54.68
CA ARG A 247 22.26 28.11 -55.63
C ARG A 247 22.33 28.71 -57.02
N VAL A 248 21.40 29.57 -57.41
CA VAL A 248 21.40 30.25 -58.72
C VAL A 248 22.20 31.57 -58.67
N LEU A 249 22.43 32.10 -57.46
CA LEU A 249 23.18 33.34 -57.23
C LEU A 249 24.68 33.15 -56.97
N CYS A 250 25.19 31.91 -56.95
CA CYS A 250 26.62 31.56 -56.94
C CYS A 250 27.06 31.02 -58.31
#